data_AF-A0A962TPB5-F1
#
_entry.id   AF-A0A962TPB5-F1
#
_cell.length_a   1.000
_cell.length_b   1.000
_cell.length_c   1.000
_cell.angle_alpha   90.00
_cell.angle_beta   90.00
_cell.angle_gamma   90.00
#
_symmetry.space_group_name_H-M   'P 1'
#
loop_
_entity.id
_entity.type
_entity.pdbx_description
1 polymer ?
#
loop_
_entity_poly.entity_id
_entity_poly.type
_entity_poly.pdbx_seq_one_letter_code
_entity_poly.pdbx_strand_id
1 'polypeptide(L)'
;MIELAYRYGDRYGSGFIARVALLDKSWQLETGDGHRYRGQLTSGYAHLFIVILNFRLENGKRQLLTLLPDCTDADGLRRIRVWLRTQLDKDEPDLS
;
A
#
# COMPACT_ATOMS: atom_id res chain seq x y z
N MET A 1 -7.77 -5.10 -9.69
CA MET A 1 -6.42 -4.52 -9.75
C MET A 1 -6.42 -3.23 -8.94
N ILE A 2 -5.50 -3.10 -7.98
CA ILE A 2 -5.30 -1.87 -7.21
C ILE A 2 -3.99 -1.27 -7.68
N GLU A 3 -3.99 0.00 -8.04
CA GLU A 3 -2.80 0.76 -8.41
C GLU A 3 -2.99 2.18 -7.87
N LEU A 4 -1.97 2.71 -7.20
CA LEU A 4 -1.94 4.08 -6.73
C LEU A 4 -0.60 4.70 -7.07
N ALA A 5 -0.67 5.94 -7.56
CA ALA A 5 0.49 6.77 -7.77
C ALA A 5 0.46 7.93 -6.77
N TYR A 6 1.51 8.05 -5.98
CA TYR A 6 1.66 9.19 -5.07
C TYR A 6 1.87 10.46 -5.87
N ARG A 7 1.03 11.46 -5.62
CA ARG A 7 1.07 12.77 -6.26
C ARG A 7 2.14 13.69 -5.66
N TYR A 8 2.46 13.47 -4.39
CA TYR A 8 3.35 14.34 -3.62
C TYR A 8 4.46 13.53 -2.94
N GLY A 9 5.67 14.08 -2.95
CA GLY A 9 6.86 13.52 -2.33
C GLY A 9 8.13 13.86 -3.09
N ASP A 10 9.29 13.52 -2.51
CA ASP A 10 10.57 13.67 -3.20
C ASP A 10 10.70 12.59 -4.28
N ARG A 11 10.40 12.99 -5.52
CA ARG A 11 10.45 12.13 -6.71
C ARG A 11 11.84 11.54 -6.99
N TYR A 12 12.90 11.99 -6.31
CA TYR A 12 14.26 11.47 -6.49
C TYR A 12 14.77 10.69 -5.26
N GLY A 13 13.97 10.60 -4.20
CA GLY A 13 14.34 9.88 -2.99
C GLY A 13 14.21 8.37 -3.17
N SER A 14 15.29 7.62 -2.92
CA SER A 14 15.31 6.14 -2.95
C SER A 14 14.44 5.47 -1.87
N GLY A 15 13.91 6.26 -0.92
CA GLY A 15 12.98 5.81 0.11
C GLY A 15 11.54 6.27 -0.09
N PHE A 16 11.29 7.16 -1.07
CA PHE A 16 9.95 7.60 -1.42
C PHE A 16 9.31 6.57 -2.34
N ILE A 17 8.06 6.18 -2.06
CA ILE A 17 7.30 5.28 -2.92
C ILE A 17 6.44 6.12 -3.86
N ALA A 18 6.79 6.10 -5.15
CA ALA A 18 6.06 6.78 -6.20
C ALA A 18 4.81 6.00 -6.61
N ARG A 19 4.85 4.66 -6.58
CA ARG A 19 3.72 3.81 -6.98
C ARG A 19 3.59 2.58 -6.12
N VAL A 20 2.35 2.15 -5.88
CA VAL A 20 2.05 0.85 -5.28
C VAL A 20 0.95 0.16 -6.08
N ALA A 21 1.13 -1.14 -6.36
CA ALA A 21 0.17 -1.94 -7.09
C ALA A 21 0.00 -3.33 -6.46
N LEU A 22 -1.22 -3.84 -6.47
CA LEU A 22 -1.55 -5.23 -6.14
C LEU A 22 -1.86 -5.98 -7.44
N LEU A 23 -0.94 -6.84 -7.86
CA LEU A 23 -0.98 -7.64 -9.08
C LEU A 23 -0.90 -9.12 -8.72
N ASP A 24 -1.87 -9.92 -9.13
CA ASP A 24 -1.89 -11.38 -8.92
C ASP A 24 -1.52 -11.82 -7.49
N LYS A 25 -2.08 -11.11 -6.49
CA LYS A 25 -1.85 -11.30 -5.04
C LYS A 25 -0.47 -10.87 -4.52
N SER A 26 0.39 -10.30 -5.36
CA SER A 26 1.68 -9.74 -4.96
C SER A 26 1.65 -8.22 -4.98
N TRP A 27 2.18 -7.59 -3.93
CA TRP A 27 2.37 -6.16 -3.92
C TRP A 27 3.67 -5.78 -4.63
N GLN A 28 3.59 -4.79 -5.50
CA GLN A 28 4.75 -4.15 -6.12
C GLN A 28 4.81 -2.69 -5.69
N LEU A 29 5.99 -2.27 -5.25
CA LEU A 29 6.29 -0.91 -4.84
C LEU A 29 7.35 -0.35 -5.78
N GLU A 30 7.09 0.82 -6.35
CA GLU A 30 8.05 1.58 -7.16
C GLU A 30 8.51 2.79 -6.36
N THR A 31 9.81 2.96 -6.23
CA THR A 31 10.45 4.10 -5.57
C THR A 31 10.60 5.27 -6.53
N GLY A 32 10.88 6.47 -6.01
CA GLY A 32 11.04 7.69 -6.83
C GLY A 32 12.15 7.58 -7.88
N ASP A 33 13.25 6.89 -7.55
CA ASP A 33 14.35 6.62 -8.48
C ASP A 33 14.06 5.50 -9.49
N GLY A 34 12.83 4.95 -9.48
CA GLY A 34 12.35 3.94 -10.42
C GLY A 34 12.64 2.49 -10.01
N HIS A 35 13.31 2.25 -8.87
CA HIS A 35 13.49 0.88 -8.41
C HIS A 35 12.17 0.25 -7.99
N ARG A 36 11.95 -0.99 -8.45
CA ARG A 36 10.76 -1.79 -8.11
C ARG A 36 11.13 -2.91 -7.16
N TYR A 37 10.29 -3.08 -6.15
CA TYR A 37 10.40 -4.15 -5.17
C TYR A 37 9.09 -4.91 -5.08
N ARG A 38 9.17 -6.23 -4.99
CA ARG A 38 8.05 -7.02 -4.47
C ARG A 38 7.97 -6.85 -2.96
N GLY A 39 6.74 -6.79 -2.46
CA GLY A 39 6.45 -6.64 -1.05
C GLY A 39 5.37 -7.61 -0.59
N GLN A 40 5.45 -7.96 0.69
CA GLN A 40 4.34 -8.56 1.42
C GLN A 40 3.78 -7.51 2.37
N LEU A 41 2.46 -7.32 2.35
CA LEU A 41 1.81 -6.50 3.37
C LEU A 41 1.81 -7.27 4.69
N THR A 42 2.42 -6.69 5.73
CA THR A 42 2.51 -7.29 7.06
C THR A 42 1.43 -6.81 8.00
N SER A 43 0.92 -5.59 7.79
CA SER A 43 -0.25 -5.07 8.47
C SER A 43 -0.80 -3.87 7.71
N GLY A 44 -2.07 -3.54 7.95
CA GLY A 44 -2.70 -2.35 7.39
C GLY A 44 -3.75 -1.78 8.33
N TYR A 45 -4.00 -0.49 8.18
CA TYR A 45 -5.02 0.25 8.92
C TYR A 45 -5.79 1.14 7.96
N ALA A 46 -7.12 1.11 8.07
CA ALA A 46 -8.01 1.86 7.20
C ALA A 46 -8.95 2.76 8.02
N HIS A 47 -8.78 4.07 7.88
CA HIS A 47 -9.72 5.08 8.35
C HIS A 47 -10.20 5.96 7.18
N LEU A 48 -11.23 6.78 7.40
CA LEU A 48 -11.78 7.67 6.37
C LEU A 48 -10.73 8.66 5.84
N PHE A 49 -9.91 9.19 6.73
CA PHE A 49 -8.94 10.25 6.42
C PHE A 49 -7.48 9.79 6.37
N ILE A 50 -7.20 8.53 6.71
CA ILE A 50 -5.84 8.01 6.70
C ILE A 50 -5.86 6.51 6.44
N VAL A 51 -4.98 6.06 5.57
CA VAL A 51 -4.70 4.63 5.36
C VAL A 51 -3.22 4.41 5.62
N ILE A 52 -2.90 3.37 6.38
CA ILE A 52 -1.52 3.00 6.70
C ILE A 52 -1.29 1.58 6.19
N LEU A 53 -0.20 1.38 5.45
CA LEU A 53 0.21 0.08 4.91
C LEU A 53 1.65 -0.20 5.34
N ASN A 54 1.86 -1.34 5.98
CA ASN A 54 3.20 -1.81 6.36
C ASN A 54 3.62 -2.95 5.46
N PHE A 55 4.77 -2.79 4.82
CA PHE A 55 5.34 -3.79 3.93
C PHE A 55 6.66 -4.34 4.45
N ARG A 56 6.87 -5.62 4.19
CA ARG A 56 8.19 -6.24 4.14
C ARG A 56 8.56 -6.42 2.67
N LEU A 57 9.62 -5.75 2.23
CA LEU A 57 10.12 -5.84 0.86
C LEU A 57 10.97 -7.10 0.69
N GLU A 58 11.12 -7.57 -0.54
CA GLU A 58 11.93 -8.75 -0.89
C GLU A 58 13.42 -8.58 -0.54
N ASN A 59 13.92 -7.34 -0.51
CA ASN A 59 15.27 -7.01 -0.04
C ASN A 59 15.40 -7.02 1.50
N GLY A 60 14.35 -7.43 2.22
CA GLY A 60 14.31 -7.49 3.68
C GLY A 60 14.06 -6.14 4.37
N LYS A 61 13.91 -5.03 3.65
CA LYS A 61 13.58 -3.73 4.28
C LYS A 61 12.11 -3.66 4.66
N ARG A 62 11.81 -2.87 5.71
CA ARG A 62 10.45 -2.49 6.06
C ARG A 62 10.10 -1.18 5.38
N GLN A 63 8.89 -1.08 4.85
CA GLN A 63 8.38 0.14 4.23
C GLN A 63 7.01 0.47 4.81
N LEU A 64 6.91 1.64 5.43
CA LEU A 64 5.63 2.21 5.89
C LEU A 64 5.11 3.15 4.81
N LEU A 65 3.82 3.04 4.49
CA LEU A 65 3.12 3.97 3.61
C LEU A 65 1.91 4.57 4.33
N THR A 66 1.92 5.89 4.44
CA THR A 66 0.80 6.67 4.94
C THR A 66 0.15 7.38 3.77
N LEU A 67 -1.14 7.10 3.55
CA LEU A 67 -1.95 7.64 2.49
C LEU A 67 -2.98 8.60 3.08
N LEU A 68 -2.84 9.88 2.75
CA LEU A 68 -3.81 10.93 3.06
C LEU A 68 -4.83 11.08 1.91
N PRO A 69 -5.98 11.74 2.11
CA PRO A 69 -7.05 11.80 1.11
C PRO A 69 -6.63 12.49 -0.20
N ASP A 70 -5.61 13.34 -0.14
CA ASP A 70 -5.08 14.14 -1.24
C ASP A 70 -3.83 13.54 -1.90
N CYS A 71 -3.23 12.49 -1.32
CA CYS A 71 -1.96 11.93 -1.80
C CYS A 71 -2.06 11.18 -3.13
N THR A 72 -3.27 10.77 -3.54
CA THR A 72 -3.54 9.95 -4.73
C THR A 72 -4.98 10.22 -5.20
N ASP A 73 -5.41 9.57 -6.29
CA ASP A 73 -6.81 9.59 -6.71
C ASP A 73 -7.75 8.94 -5.66
N ALA A 74 -8.97 9.46 -5.56
CA ALA A 74 -9.94 9.02 -4.56
C ALA A 74 -10.38 7.55 -4.74
N ASP A 75 -10.41 7.06 -5.98
CA ASP A 75 -10.83 5.71 -6.33
C ASP A 75 -9.80 4.67 -5.89
N GLY A 76 -8.51 4.92 -6.13
CA GLY A 76 -7.42 4.10 -5.63
C GLY A 76 -7.49 3.96 -4.12
N LEU A 77 -7.65 5.08 -3.41
CA LEU A 77 -7.74 5.08 -1.95
C LEU A 77 -8.99 4.31 -1.45
N ARG A 78 -10.13 4.46 -2.13
CA ARG A 78 -11.36 3.68 -1.86
C ARG A 78 -11.09 2.19 -2.04
N ARG A 79 -10.44 1.78 -3.12
CA ARG A 79 -10.13 0.37 -3.40
C ARG A 79 -9.22 -0.25 -2.35
N ILE A 80 -8.22 0.47 -1.84
CA ILE A 80 -7.40 -0.04 -0.71
C ILE A 80 -8.25 -0.24 0.53
N ARG A 81 -9.08 0.73 0.92
CA ARG A 81 -9.90 0.60 2.13
C ARG A 81 -10.82 -0.61 2.07
N VAL A 82 -11.47 -0.82 0.92
CA VAL A 82 -12.31 -2.00 0.69
C VAL A 82 -11.47 -3.27 0.77
N TRP A 83 -10.32 -3.30 0.11
CA TRP A 83 -9.43 -4.46 0.15
C TRP A 83 -8.98 -4.80 1.57
N LEU A 84 -8.54 -3.82 2.36
CA LEU A 84 -8.11 -4.02 3.75
C LEU A 84 -9.23 -4.63 4.60
N ARG A 85 -10.47 -4.12 4.47
CA ARG A 85 -11.63 -4.69 5.17
C ARG A 85 -11.86 -6.15 4.78
N THR A 86 -11.86 -6.45 3.47
CA THR A 86 -12.06 -7.84 3.00
C THR A 86 -10.91 -8.80 3.30
N GLN A 87 -9.71 -8.31 3.65
CA GLN A 87 -8.64 -9.17 4.16
C GLN A 87 -8.79 -9.41 5.66
N LEU A 88 -9.14 -8.38 6.43
CA LEU A 88 -9.41 -8.51 7.87
C LEU A 88 -10.54 -9.51 8.15
N ASP A 89 -11.61 -9.47 7.35
CA ASP A 89 -12.72 -10.44 7.46
C ASP A 89 -12.31 -11.89 7.17
N LYS A 90 -11.16 -12.12 6.50
CA LYS A 90 -10.62 -13.47 6.25
C LYS A 90 -9.71 -13.97 7.36
N ASP A 91 -9.17 -13.05 8.17
CA ASP A 91 -8.26 -13.35 9.27
C ASP A 91 -9.01 -13.45 10.62
N GLU A 92 -10.32 -13.14 10.67
CA GLU A 92 -11.17 -13.51 11.80
C GLU A 92 -11.33 -15.05 11.81
N PRO A 93 -10.88 -15.76 12.86
CA PRO A 93 -11.23 -17.16 13.01
C PRO A 93 -12.75 -17.26 13.18
N ASP A 94 -13.37 -18.24 12.51
CA ASP A 94 -14.73 -18.69 12.84
C ASP A 94 -14.75 -19.01 14.34
N LEU A 95 -15.23 -18.06 15.14
CA LEU A 95 -15.57 -18.30 16.53
C LEU A 95 -17.00 -18.86 16.51
N SER A 96 -17.08 -20.15 16.18
CA SER A 96 -18.24 -21.03 16.40
C SER A 96 -18.31 -21.47 17.85
#